data_AF-A0A140KZX5-F1
#
_entry.id   AF-A0A140KZX5-F1
#
_cell.length_a   1.000
_cell.length_b   1.000
_cell.length_c   1.000
_cell.angle_alpha   90.00
_cell.angle_beta   90.00
_cell.angle_gamma   90.00
#
_symmetry.space_group_name_H-M   'P 1'
#
loop_
_entity.id
_entity.type
_entity.pdbx_description
1 polymer ?
#
loop_
_entity_poly.entity_id
_entity_poly.type
_entity_poly.pdbx_seq_one_letter_code
_entity_poly.pdbx_strand_id
1 'polypeptide(L)'
;MWKIIISAFWMVFLAELGDKTQLQTMLLATQSKSVFAVFIGASAALVLSAFIGVFAGTYITKYIPPQYLQFSAGIAFIIIGVLTLFGKV
;
A
#
# COMPACT_ATOMS: atom_id res chain seq x y z
N MET A 1 12.24 -13.93 14.99
CA MET A 1 11.41 -14.02 13.77
C MET A 1 9.93 -13.74 14.04
N TRP A 2 9.25 -14.52 14.89
CA TRP A 2 7.79 -14.43 15.09
C TRP A 2 7.31 -13.03 15.52
N LYS A 3 8.06 -12.36 16.41
CA LYS A 3 7.78 -10.98 16.83
C LYS A 3 7.73 -9.98 15.65
N ILE A 4 8.65 -10.11 14.70
CA ILE A 4 8.76 -9.20 13.54
C ILE A 4 7.57 -9.39 12.60
N ILE A 5 7.19 -10.65 12.36
CA ILE A 5 6.05 -10.98 11.50
C ILE A 5 4.76 -10.43 12.10
N ILE A 6 4.53 -10.64 13.40
CA ILE A 6 3.34 -10.11 14.09
C ILE A 6 3.32 -8.59 14.09
N SER A 7 4.44 -7.93 14.38
CA SER A 7 4.47 -6.46 14.40
C SER A 7 4.25 -5.87 13.01
N ALA A 8 4.86 -6.46 11.98
CA ALA A 8 4.68 -6.03 10.59
C ALA A 8 3.23 -6.26 10.12
N PHE A 9 2.65 -7.41 10.47
CA PHE A 9 1.24 -7.70 10.16
C PHE A 9 0.32 -6.64 10.77
N TRP A 10 0.42 -6.37 12.07
CA TRP A 10 -0.44 -5.38 12.72
C TRP A 10 -0.19 -3.96 12.23
N MET A 11 1.07 -3.59 11.95
CA MET A 11 1.40 -2.28 11.39
C MET A 11 0.74 -2.07 10.04
N VAL A 12 0.89 -3.03 9.11
CA VAL A 12 0.28 -2.94 7.77
C VAL A 12 -1.23 -3.06 7.85
N PHE A 13 -1.75 -3.99 8.65
CA PHE A 13 -3.19 -4.19 8.83
C PHE A 13 -3.88 -2.91 9.32
N LEU A 14 -3.32 -2.25 10.34
CA LEU A 14 -3.87 -1.00 10.85
C LEU A 14 -3.69 0.17 9.86
N ALA A 15 -2.56 0.21 9.13
CA ALA A 15 -2.31 1.25 8.14
C ALA A 15 -3.28 1.17 6.94
N GLU A 16 -3.66 -0.04 6.54
CA GLU A 16 -4.54 -0.29 5.39
C GLU A 16 -6.03 -0.35 5.76
N LEU A 17 -6.38 -0.34 7.06
CA LEU A 17 -7.75 -0.52 7.51
C LEU A 17 -8.65 0.66 7.10
N GLY A 18 -9.69 0.40 6.31
CA GLY A 18 -10.62 1.43 5.87
C GLY A 18 -10.13 2.29 4.71
N ASP A 19 -9.07 1.87 4.01
CA ASP A 19 -8.61 2.58 2.82
C ASP A 19 -9.61 2.49 1.65
N LYS A 20 -9.52 3.46 0.73
CA LYS A 20 -10.30 3.53 -0.51
C LYS A 20 -10.24 2.24 -1.33
N THR A 21 -9.10 1.55 -1.34
CA THR A 21 -8.95 0.26 -2.03
C THR A 21 -9.88 -0.82 -1.47
N GLN A 22 -10.15 -0.83 -0.16
CA GLN A 22 -11.09 -1.76 0.48
C GLN A 22 -12.52 -1.47 0.05
N LEU A 23 -12.92 -0.18 0.03
CA LEU A 23 -14.24 0.24 -0.45
C LEU A 23 -14.44 -0.11 -1.93
N GLN A 24 -13.43 0.11 -2.78
CA GLN A 24 -13.47 -0.29 -4.19
C GLN A 24 -13.61 -1.80 -4.35
N THR A 25 -12.91 -2.58 -3.53
CA THR A 25 -13.03 -4.05 -3.55
C THR A 25 -14.42 -4.51 -3.13
N MET A 26 -15.02 -3.88 -2.11
CA MET A 26 -16.40 -4.15 -1.69
C MET A 26 -17.41 -3.82 -2.78
N LEU A 27 -17.26 -2.67 -3.45
CA LEU A 27 -18.12 -2.29 -4.58
C LEU A 27 -17.96 -3.24 -5.77
N LEU A 28 -16.73 -3.69 -6.06
CA LEU A 28 -16.49 -4.67 -7.11
C LEU A 28 -17.13 -6.02 -6.77
N ALA A 29 -17.12 -6.41 -5.49
CA ALA A 29 -17.74 -7.65 -5.02
C ALA A 29 -19.27 -7.61 -5.14
N THR A 30 -19.91 -6.44 -4.95
CA THR A 30 -21.37 -6.31 -5.11
C THR A 30 -21.80 -6.28 -6.58
N GLN A 31 -20.96 -5.77 -7.48
CA GLN A 31 -21.24 -5.69 -8.92
C GLN A 31 -20.82 -6.94 -9.71
N SER A 32 -19.93 -7.76 -9.16
CA SER A 32 -19.40 -8.95 -9.84
C SER A 32 -20.30 -10.17 -9.68
N LYS A 33 -20.35 -11.02 -10.71
CA LYS A 33 -21.10 -12.29 -10.69
C LYS A 33 -20.54 -13.32 -9.69
N SER A 34 -19.27 -13.19 -9.28
CA SER A 34 -18.60 -14.11 -8.37
C SER A 34 -17.77 -13.36 -7.33
N VAL A 35 -18.20 -13.43 -6.07
CA VAL A 35 -17.51 -12.86 -4.92
C VAL A 35 -16.14 -13.52 -4.70
N PHE A 36 -16.03 -14.83 -4.95
CA PHE A 36 -14.77 -15.57 -4.81
C PHE A 36 -13.71 -15.10 -5.80
N ALA A 37 -14.09 -14.78 -7.04
CA ALA A 37 -13.15 -14.27 -8.03
C ALA A 37 -12.60 -12.90 -7.61
N VAL A 38 -13.46 -12.02 -7.09
CA VAL A 38 -13.05 -10.70 -6.56
C VAL A 38 -12.15 -10.85 -5.35
N PHE A 39 -12.49 -11.74 -4.42
CA PHE A 39 -11.68 -12.01 -3.23
C PHE A 39 -10.26 -12.48 -3.59
N ILE A 40 -10.13 -13.46 -4.48
CA ILE A 40 -8.82 -13.97 -4.92
C ILE A 40 -8.05 -12.90 -5.68
N GLY A 41 -8.70 -12.18 -6.60
CA GLY A 41 -8.07 -11.12 -7.38
C GLY A 41 -7.54 -9.99 -6.50
N ALA A 42 -8.36 -9.47 -5.59
CA ALA A 42 -7.98 -8.39 -4.68
C ALA A 42 -6.90 -8.84 -3.68
N SER A 43 -7.01 -10.06 -3.14
CA SER A 43 -6.00 -10.62 -2.24
C SER A 43 -4.66 -10.81 -2.96
N ALA A 44 -4.67 -11.33 -4.18
CA ALA A 44 -3.45 -11.49 -4.97
C ALA A 44 -2.84 -10.14 -5.34
N ALA A 45 -3.66 -9.15 -5.72
CA ALA A 45 -3.20 -7.80 -5.99
C ALA A 45 -2.52 -7.15 -4.76
N LEU A 46 -3.11 -7.30 -3.58
CA LEU A 46 -2.54 -6.80 -2.32
C LEU A 46 -1.18 -7.46 -2.03
N VAL A 47 -1.12 -8.79 -2.10
CA VAL A 47 0.13 -9.53 -1.84
C VAL A 47 1.20 -9.17 -2.86
N LEU A 48 0.87 -9.09 -4.15
CA LEU A 48 1.80 -8.72 -5.21
C LEU A 48 2.29 -7.28 -5.06
N SER A 49 1.41 -6.34 -4.75
CA SER A 49 1.77 -4.94 -4.52
C SER A 49 2.76 -4.81 -3.36
N ALA A 50 2.45 -5.44 -2.22
CA ALA A 50 3.33 -5.45 -1.06
C ALA A 50 4.68 -6.14 -1.37
N PHE A 51 4.65 -7.26 -2.09
CA PHE A 51 5.86 -7.98 -2.49
C PHE A 51 6.76 -7.13 -3.38
N ILE A 52 6.20 -6.49 -4.41
CA ILE A 52 6.94 -5.60 -5.31
C ILE A 52 7.51 -4.42 -4.52
N GLY A 53 6.73 -3.81 -3.63
CA GLY A 53 7.16 -2.69 -2.79
C GLY A 53 8.33 -3.05 -1.88
N VAL A 54 8.25 -4.18 -1.17
CA VAL A 54 9.33 -4.66 -0.29
C VAL A 54 10.55 -5.06 -1.10
N PHE A 55 10.37 -5.76 -2.22
CA PHE A 55 11.47 -6.15 -3.11
C PHE A 55 12.19 -4.89 -3.61
N ALA A 56 11.50 -4.00 -4.31
CA ALA A 56 12.08 -2.77 -4.84
C ALA A 56 12.75 -1.93 -3.74
N GLY A 57 12.09 -1.73 -2.59
CA GLY A 57 12.65 -1.02 -1.45
C GLY A 57 13.96 -1.64 -0.94
N THR A 58 14.01 -2.97 -0.85
CA THR A 58 15.22 -3.71 -0.43
C THR A 58 16.35 -3.58 -1.44
N TYR A 59 16.06 -3.53 -2.74
CA TYR A 59 17.09 -3.29 -3.77
C TYR A 59 17.59 -1.84 -3.74
N ILE A 60 16.69 -0.86 -3.64
CA ILE A 60 17.05 0.56 -3.65
C ILE A 60 17.90 0.92 -2.43
N THR A 61 17.55 0.40 -1.25
CA THR A 61 18.29 0.66 0.00
C THR A 61 19.70 0.06 0.04
N LYS A 62 20.07 -0.83 -0.90
CA LYS A 62 21.46 -1.27 -1.07
C LYS A 62 22.35 -0.20 -1.70
N TYR A 63 21.76 0.69 -2.51
CA TYR A 63 22.49 1.71 -3.26
C TYR A 63 22.29 3.11 -2.70
N ILE A 64 21.15 3.36 -2.05
CA ILE A 64 20.76 4.68 -1.53
C ILE A 64 20.56 4.59 -0.01
N PRO A 65 21.20 5.48 0.78
CA PRO A 65 20.97 5.52 2.22
C PRO A 65 19.49 5.79 2.55
N PRO A 66 18.93 5.12 3.57
CA PRO A 66 17.50 5.18 3.89
C PRO A 66 17.01 6.60 4.25
N GLN A 67 17.90 7.46 4.73
CA GLN A 67 17.59 8.87 5.06
C GLN A 67 17.12 9.65 3.83
N TYR A 68 17.77 9.47 2.68
CA TYR A 68 17.37 10.13 1.44
C TYR A 68 16.01 9.62 0.94
N LEU A 69 15.75 8.33 1.14
CA LEU A 69 14.48 7.72 0.76
C LEU A 69 13.32 8.27 1.59
N GLN A 70 13.52 8.39 2.91
CA GLN A 70 12.54 9.00 3.82
C GLN A 70 12.29 10.47 3.50
N PHE A 71 13.35 11.25 3.25
CA PHE A 71 13.23 12.66 2.90
C PHE A 71 12.47 12.85 1.58
N SER A 72 12.79 12.03 0.58
CA SER A 72 12.11 12.06 -0.73
C SER A 72 10.63 11.69 -0.60
N ALA A 73 10.30 10.67 0.20
CA ALA A 73 8.92 10.30 0.49
C ALA A 73 8.15 11.43 1.19
N GLY A 74 8.78 12.10 2.17
CA GLY A 74 8.18 13.26 2.85
C GLY A 74 7.89 14.42 1.89
N ILE A 75 8.84 14.74 1.00
CA ILE A 75 8.63 15.76 -0.04
C ILE A 75 7.47 15.36 -0.97
N ALA A 76 7.42 14.10 -1.42
CA ALA A 76 6.33 13.62 -2.26
C ALA A 76 4.97 13.75 -1.57
N PHE A 77 4.87 13.42 -0.28
CA PHE A 77 3.65 13.62 0.50
C PHE A 77 3.25 15.08 0.62
N ILE A 78 4.21 16.00 0.83
CA ILE A 78 3.93 17.45 0.86
C ILE A 78 3.42 17.92 -0.50
N ILE A 79 4.06 17.52 -1.60
CA ILE A 79 3.65 17.88 -2.96
C ILE A 79 2.22 17.39 -3.22
N ILE A 80 1.93 16.12 -2.94
CA ILE A 80 0.58 15.56 -3.10
C ILE A 80 -0.41 16.33 -2.23
N GLY A 81 -0.11 16.58 -0.96
CA GLY A 81 -0.98 17.33 -0.05
C GLY A 81 -1.29 18.75 -0.57
N VAL A 82 -0.29 19.45 -1.09
CA VAL A 82 -0.46 20.78 -1.71
C VAL A 82 -1.31 20.70 -2.97
N LEU A 83 -1.07 19.73 -3.84
CA LEU A 83 -1.87 19.53 -5.07
C LEU A 83 -3.34 19.23 -4.75
N THR A 84 -3.60 18.42 -3.74
CA THR A 84 -4.95 18.11 -3.23
C THR A 84 -5.63 19.37 -2.66
N LEU A 85 -4.89 20.22 -1.92
CA LEU A 85 -5.44 21.49 -1.41
C LEU A 85 -5.85 22.45 -2.53
N PHE A 86 -5.13 22.47 -3.64
CA PHE A 86 -5.49 23.26 -4.82
C PHE A 86 -6.52 22.57 -5.73
N GLY A 87 -7.06 21.41 -5.33
CA GLY A 87 -8.05 20.66 -6.10
C GLY A 87 -7.53 20.16 -7.45
N LYS A 88 -6.21 20.01 -7.58
CA LYS A 88 -5.55 19.55 -8.81
C LYS A 88 -5.46 18.02 -8.88
N VAL A 89 -5.72 17.36 -7.74
CA VAL A 89 -5.86 15.92 -7.49
C VAL A 89 -7.05 15.75 -6.55
#